data_AF-A0A965CC54-F1
#
_entry.id   AF-A0A965CC54-F1
#
_cell.length_a   1.000
_cell.length_b   1.000
_cell.length_c   1.000
_cell.angle_alpha   90.00
_cell.angle_beta   90.00
_cell.angle_gamma   90.00
#
_symmetry.space_group_name_H-M   'P 1'
#
loop_
_entity.id
_entity.type
_entity.pdbx_description
1 polymer ?
#
loop_
_entity_poly.entity_id
_entity_poly.type
_entity_poly.pdbx_seq_one_letter_code
_entity_poly.pdbx_strand_id
1 'polypeptide(L)'
;FITLKAPNSLSGITTFTLPGADGTSNQAIVTNGSGTLSFATVTTSAATLTGAGAGVTTFLVTPSSANLASAVTDETGTGSLVFANTPTLVTPVLGTPTSGTLTNCTGYTAANIASAGTGVTTFLVTPSSANLASAITDETGSGSLVFATSPTLVTPALGTPSSGTLTNCTGLPISTGVSGLAANVATFLATPSSANLAAALTDETGTGALVFATSPTLVTPVLGAASATSINASGIITATTFVGALTGTATTATRATTVDTTTTSTNQSYYVPFVTNLTGTTGETVRVGAGLSINPSTGNVGVASILSVGNVNDVNAYIKAGGGSNAMYLYSNGDVSFQAKVITNSIRS
;
A
#
# COMPACT_ATOMS: atom_id res chain seq x y z
N PHE A 1 76.53 -16.85 -102.28
CA PHE A 1 76.22 -18.23 -102.70
C PHE A 1 75.42 -18.92 -101.60
N ILE A 2 74.32 -19.60 -101.93
CA ILE A 2 73.50 -20.37 -100.99
C ILE A 2 73.87 -21.85 -101.13
N THR A 3 74.09 -22.56 -100.02
CA THR A 3 74.32 -24.02 -100.00
C THR A 3 73.05 -24.74 -99.52
N LEU A 4 72.49 -25.62 -100.34
CA LEU A 4 71.38 -26.50 -99.97
C LEU A 4 71.94 -27.88 -99.62
N LYS A 5 71.59 -28.42 -98.45
CA LYS A 5 72.03 -29.75 -98.00
C LYS A 5 70.94 -30.78 -98.26
N ALA A 6 71.30 -31.87 -98.95
CA ALA A 6 70.41 -33.02 -99.13
C ALA A 6 70.15 -33.74 -97.78
N PRO A 7 68.99 -34.39 -97.61
CA PRO A 7 68.72 -35.24 -96.44
C PRO A 7 69.79 -36.32 -96.27
N ASN A 8 70.03 -36.76 -95.04
CA ASN A 8 71.04 -37.77 -94.72
C ASN A 8 70.72 -39.18 -95.29
N SER A 9 69.50 -39.41 -95.78
CA SER A 9 69.07 -40.64 -96.45
C SER A 9 67.93 -40.35 -97.43
N LEU A 10 67.99 -40.93 -98.64
CA LEU A 10 67.00 -40.80 -99.71
C LEU A 10 66.74 -42.19 -100.30
N SER A 11 65.47 -42.60 -100.44
CA SER A 11 65.10 -43.89 -101.03
C SER A 11 65.17 -43.91 -102.57
N GLY A 12 65.52 -42.78 -103.18
CA GLY A 12 65.65 -42.57 -104.63
C GLY A 12 66.03 -41.12 -104.95
N ILE A 13 66.31 -40.82 -106.23
CA ILE A 13 66.59 -39.44 -106.68
C ILE A 13 65.31 -38.62 -106.50
N THR A 14 65.34 -37.67 -105.56
CA THR A 14 64.25 -36.70 -105.38
C THR A 14 64.75 -35.34 -105.86
N THR A 15 64.25 -34.90 -107.01
CA THR A 15 64.59 -33.59 -107.56
C THR A 15 63.64 -32.55 -106.99
N PHE A 16 64.20 -31.57 -106.28
CA PHE A 16 63.45 -30.38 -105.88
C PHE A 16 63.65 -29.26 -106.89
N THR A 17 62.60 -28.96 -107.66
CA THR A 17 62.63 -27.86 -108.62
C THR A 17 62.28 -26.56 -107.91
N LEU A 18 63.23 -25.63 -107.84
CA LEU A 18 63.01 -24.30 -107.27
C LEU A 18 62.05 -23.46 -108.14
N PRO A 19 61.28 -22.53 -107.56
CA PRO A 19 60.47 -21.58 -108.32
C PRO A 19 61.34 -20.72 -109.25
N GLY A 20 60.82 -20.41 -110.44
CA GLY A 20 61.56 -19.65 -111.46
C GLY A 20 61.68 -18.15 -111.20
N ALA A 21 61.12 -17.65 -110.10
CA ALA A 21 61.19 -16.25 -109.68
C ALA A 21 61.34 -16.18 -108.16
N ASP A 22 61.93 -15.10 -107.66
CA ASP A 22 62.01 -14.84 -106.22
C ASP A 22 60.60 -14.68 -105.62
N GLY A 23 60.41 -15.18 -104.40
CA GLY A 23 59.16 -15.03 -103.67
C GLY A 23 58.92 -13.58 -103.26
N THR A 24 57.66 -13.23 -103.00
CA THR A 24 57.31 -11.96 -102.36
C THR A 24 57.39 -12.07 -100.84
N SER A 25 57.35 -10.94 -100.13
CA SER A 25 57.35 -10.90 -98.66
C SER A 25 56.26 -11.82 -98.07
N ASN A 26 56.60 -12.50 -96.96
CA ASN A 26 55.74 -13.45 -96.23
C ASN A 26 55.40 -14.74 -96.99
N GLN A 27 56.21 -15.14 -97.97
CA GLN A 27 56.13 -16.46 -98.57
C GLN A 27 57.21 -17.39 -98.01
N ALA A 28 56.87 -18.67 -97.85
CA ALA A 28 57.82 -19.75 -97.61
C ALA A 28 57.86 -20.66 -98.83
N ILE A 29 59.01 -21.30 -99.04
CA ILE A 29 59.10 -22.40 -100.00
C ILE A 29 58.41 -23.61 -99.38
N VAL A 30 57.32 -24.03 -100.00
CA VAL A 30 56.59 -25.25 -99.62
C VAL A 30 56.79 -26.33 -100.70
N THR A 31 56.70 -27.59 -100.28
CA THR A 31 56.71 -28.75 -101.18
C THR A 31 55.28 -29.29 -101.30
N ASN A 32 54.90 -29.72 -102.51
CA ASN A 32 53.66 -30.47 -102.72
C ASN A 32 53.79 -31.97 -102.36
N GLY A 33 54.91 -32.37 -101.76
CA GLY A 33 55.22 -33.77 -101.43
C GLY A 33 55.76 -34.59 -102.61
N SER A 34 55.84 -34.03 -103.82
CA SER A 34 56.27 -34.73 -105.05
C SER A 34 57.45 -34.05 -105.76
N GLY A 35 58.23 -33.23 -105.05
CA GLY A 35 59.47 -32.64 -105.56
C GLY A 35 59.32 -31.27 -106.24
N THR A 36 58.11 -30.77 -106.49
CA THR A 36 57.94 -29.38 -106.95
C THR A 36 57.91 -28.45 -105.75
N LEU A 37 58.79 -27.45 -105.74
CA LEU A 37 58.80 -26.39 -104.74
C LEU A 37 58.09 -25.17 -105.31
N SER A 38 57.25 -24.54 -104.49
CA SER A 38 56.54 -23.31 -104.84
C SER A 38 56.58 -22.34 -103.66
N PHE A 39 56.61 -21.05 -103.94
CA PHE A 39 56.35 -20.05 -102.90
C PHE A 39 54.86 -20.09 -102.55
N ALA A 40 54.54 -20.35 -101.29
CA ALA A 40 53.21 -20.20 -100.74
C ALA A 40 53.23 -19.12 -99.67
N THR A 41 52.20 -18.28 -99.68
CA THR A 41 52.00 -17.27 -98.64
C THR A 41 51.84 -17.97 -97.29
N VAL A 42 52.73 -17.65 -96.34
CA VAL A 42 52.58 -18.05 -94.94
C VAL A 42 51.52 -17.17 -94.34
N THR A 43 50.29 -17.69 -94.24
CA THR A 43 49.23 -17.01 -93.52
C THR A 43 49.28 -17.48 -92.07
N THR A 44 49.64 -16.60 -91.14
CA THR A 44 49.41 -16.83 -89.71
C THR A 44 47.96 -16.45 -89.40
N SER A 45 47.00 -17.18 -89.98
CA SER A 45 45.58 -16.94 -89.73
C SER A 45 45.13 -17.79 -88.56
N ALA A 46 44.53 -17.16 -87.55
CA ALA A 46 43.92 -17.88 -86.44
C ALA A 46 42.80 -18.85 -86.87
N ALA A 47 42.27 -18.70 -88.09
CA ALA A 47 41.26 -19.58 -88.66
C ALA A 47 41.73 -21.04 -88.89
N THR A 48 43.05 -21.30 -88.91
CA THR A 48 43.59 -22.66 -89.14
C THR A 48 43.97 -23.41 -87.87
N LEU A 49 43.67 -22.85 -86.68
CA LEU A 49 43.93 -23.53 -85.40
C LEU A 49 42.93 -24.68 -85.21
N THR A 50 43.41 -25.92 -85.26
CA THR A 50 42.59 -27.13 -85.06
C THR A 50 42.60 -27.53 -83.57
N GLY A 51 41.45 -27.98 -83.05
CA GLY A 51 41.30 -28.42 -81.65
C GLY A 51 41.03 -27.31 -80.63
N ALA A 52 40.83 -26.06 -81.06
CA ALA A 52 40.36 -25.00 -80.18
C ALA A 52 38.90 -25.24 -79.76
N GLY A 53 38.53 -24.79 -78.55
CA GLY A 53 37.13 -24.78 -78.10
C GLY A 53 36.22 -23.98 -79.04
N ALA A 54 34.91 -24.23 -78.99
CA ALA A 54 33.93 -23.47 -79.76
C ALA A 54 34.14 -21.96 -79.56
N GLY A 55 33.95 -21.12 -80.59
CA GLY A 55 34.11 -19.66 -80.50
C GLY A 55 35.54 -19.10 -80.41
N VAL A 56 36.54 -19.90 -79.99
CA VAL A 56 37.93 -19.42 -79.77
C VAL A 56 38.58 -18.90 -81.05
N THR A 57 38.51 -19.64 -82.15
CA THR A 57 39.10 -19.21 -83.43
C THR A 57 38.45 -17.94 -83.95
N THR A 58 37.13 -17.81 -83.79
CA THR A 58 36.37 -16.61 -84.17
C THR A 58 36.77 -15.38 -83.35
N PHE A 59 37.01 -15.54 -82.04
CA PHE A 59 37.54 -14.47 -81.19
C PHE A 59 38.94 -14.05 -81.64
N LEU A 60 39.85 -14.98 -81.95
CA LEU A 60 41.21 -14.63 -82.39
C LEU A 60 41.23 -13.92 -83.75
N VAL A 61 40.32 -14.26 -84.67
CA VAL A 61 40.21 -13.60 -85.99
C VAL A 61 39.52 -12.24 -85.87
N THR A 62 38.50 -12.13 -85.01
CA THR A 62 37.70 -10.90 -84.81
C THR A 62 37.39 -10.72 -83.32
N PRO A 63 38.28 -10.07 -82.54
CA PRO A 63 38.07 -9.92 -81.12
C PRO A 63 36.85 -9.04 -80.82
N SER A 64 35.84 -9.59 -80.17
CA SER A 64 34.69 -8.86 -79.64
C SER A 64 34.15 -9.57 -78.41
N SER A 65 33.42 -8.84 -77.56
CA SER A 65 32.78 -9.43 -76.38
C SER A 65 31.81 -10.57 -76.75
N ALA A 66 31.12 -10.45 -77.89
CA ALA A 66 30.21 -11.48 -78.39
C ALA A 66 30.96 -12.75 -78.84
N ASN A 67 32.11 -12.60 -79.50
CA ASN A 67 32.92 -13.74 -79.91
C ASN A 67 33.63 -14.39 -78.71
N LEU A 68 34.00 -13.62 -77.69
CA LEU A 68 34.59 -14.16 -76.47
C LEU A 68 33.58 -14.91 -75.60
N ALA A 69 32.33 -14.42 -75.50
CA ALA A 69 31.23 -15.12 -74.82
C ALA A 69 30.77 -16.41 -75.53
N SER A 70 31.16 -16.60 -76.80
CA SER A 70 31.01 -17.89 -77.49
C SER A 70 32.20 -18.83 -77.23
N ALA A 71 33.34 -18.24 -76.84
CA ALA A 71 34.60 -18.94 -76.59
C ALA A 71 34.71 -19.53 -75.18
N VAL A 72 34.03 -18.94 -74.22
CA VAL A 72 33.89 -19.41 -72.85
C VAL A 72 32.38 -19.69 -72.67
N THR A 73 32.02 -20.80 -72.01
CA THR A 73 30.65 -21.37 -72.07
C THR A 73 29.97 -21.57 -70.71
N ASP A 74 30.62 -21.16 -69.63
CA ASP A 74 30.21 -21.36 -68.24
C ASP A 74 30.04 -20.05 -67.47
N GLU A 75 29.93 -18.93 -68.17
CA GLU A 75 29.83 -17.61 -67.55
C GLU A 75 28.44 -17.33 -66.99
N THR A 76 28.43 -16.65 -65.85
CA THR A 76 27.20 -16.23 -65.18
C THR A 76 26.83 -14.82 -65.62
N GLY A 77 25.64 -14.67 -66.23
CA GLY A 77 25.07 -13.40 -66.66
C GLY A 77 24.83 -13.34 -68.18
N THR A 78 23.79 -12.62 -68.62
CA THR A 78 23.56 -12.34 -70.05
C THR A 78 24.26 -11.02 -70.41
N GLY A 79 25.47 -11.05 -71.01
CA GLY A 79 26.19 -9.83 -71.41
C GLY A 79 27.72 -9.96 -71.47
N SER A 80 28.42 -8.82 -71.62
CA SER A 80 29.89 -8.73 -71.66
C SER A 80 30.55 -9.35 -70.42
N LEU A 81 31.68 -10.01 -70.62
CA LEU A 81 32.49 -10.59 -69.55
C LEU A 81 32.99 -9.51 -68.57
N VAL A 82 32.87 -9.81 -67.29
CA VAL A 82 33.22 -8.90 -66.21
C VAL A 82 34.64 -9.23 -65.70
N PHE A 83 35.65 -8.59 -66.29
CA PHE A 83 37.07 -8.81 -65.93
C PHE A 83 37.68 -7.72 -65.04
N ALA A 84 36.87 -6.80 -64.50
CA ALA A 84 37.37 -5.69 -63.70
C ALA A 84 37.55 -6.06 -62.22
N ASN A 85 38.60 -5.56 -61.56
CA ASN A 85 38.79 -5.69 -60.10
C ASN A 85 37.70 -4.99 -59.27
N THR A 86 36.95 -4.07 -59.88
CA THR A 86 35.80 -3.36 -59.29
C THR A 86 34.74 -3.14 -60.38
N PRO A 87 33.99 -4.17 -60.76
CA PRO A 87 33.06 -4.04 -61.87
C PRO A 87 31.87 -3.16 -61.49
N THR A 88 31.54 -2.21 -62.36
CA THR A 88 30.31 -1.42 -62.26
C THR A 88 29.22 -2.11 -63.06
N LEU A 89 28.28 -2.76 -62.37
CA LEU A 89 27.13 -3.37 -63.01
C LEU A 89 25.99 -2.36 -63.06
N VAL A 90 25.47 -2.07 -64.25
CA VAL A 90 24.29 -1.20 -64.44
C VAL A 90 23.05 -2.10 -64.48
N THR A 91 22.12 -1.88 -63.54
CA THR A 91 20.87 -2.66 -63.38
C THR A 91 21.04 -4.19 -63.34
N PRO A 92 21.98 -4.75 -62.54
CA PRO A 92 22.10 -6.20 -62.43
C PRO A 92 20.88 -6.82 -61.73
N VAL A 93 20.36 -7.93 -62.27
CA VAL A 93 19.39 -8.78 -61.59
C VAL A 93 20.18 -9.83 -60.80
N LEU A 94 20.33 -9.66 -59.49
CA LEU A 94 21.13 -10.55 -58.63
C LEU A 94 20.40 -11.86 -58.23
N GLY A 95 19.10 -11.99 -58.55
CA GLY A 95 18.25 -13.05 -57.99
C GLY A 95 18.01 -12.87 -56.47
N THR A 96 17.55 -13.92 -55.78
CA THR A 96 17.50 -13.97 -54.31
C THR A 96 18.79 -14.61 -53.81
N PRO A 97 19.80 -13.82 -53.39
CA PRO A 97 21.02 -14.40 -52.85
C PRO A 97 20.70 -15.22 -51.59
N THR A 98 21.23 -16.44 -51.47
CA THR A 98 21.10 -17.28 -50.26
C THR A 98 21.69 -16.59 -49.01
N SER A 99 22.68 -15.73 -49.23
CA SER A 99 23.27 -14.83 -48.22
C SER A 99 23.93 -13.66 -48.93
N GLY A 100 23.84 -12.46 -48.36
CA GLY A 100 24.51 -11.27 -48.86
C GLY A 100 24.50 -10.16 -47.81
N THR A 101 25.65 -9.56 -47.53
CA THR A 101 25.76 -8.38 -46.67
C THR A 101 25.83 -7.14 -47.55
N LEU A 102 24.75 -6.35 -47.60
CA LEU A 102 24.58 -5.22 -48.53
C LEU A 102 25.15 -3.88 -47.98
N THR A 103 26.32 -3.89 -47.34
CA THR A 103 26.89 -2.72 -46.63
C THR A 103 27.07 -1.47 -47.50
N ASN A 104 27.23 -1.63 -48.82
CA ASN A 104 27.53 -0.54 -49.75
C ASN A 104 26.44 -0.32 -50.82
N CYS A 105 25.25 -0.93 -50.67
CA CYS A 105 24.14 -0.70 -51.61
C CYS A 105 23.44 0.63 -51.29
N THR A 106 23.64 1.63 -52.13
CA THR A 106 22.84 2.86 -52.11
C THR A 106 21.48 2.59 -52.76
N GLY A 107 20.39 3.16 -52.22
CA GLY A 107 19.03 2.92 -52.70
C GLY A 107 18.30 1.73 -52.07
N TYR A 108 18.93 1.01 -51.13
CA TYR A 108 18.24 0.06 -50.26
C TYR A 108 17.48 0.83 -49.16
N THR A 109 16.26 1.27 -49.48
CA THR A 109 15.39 2.00 -48.55
C THR A 109 14.71 1.03 -47.58
N ALA A 110 14.15 1.53 -46.49
CA ALA A 110 13.35 0.69 -45.59
C ALA A 110 12.16 0.01 -46.31
N ALA A 111 11.66 0.59 -47.42
CA ALA A 111 10.63 -0.02 -48.25
C ALA A 111 11.10 -1.31 -48.96
N ASN A 112 12.41 -1.54 -49.04
CA ASN A 112 12.99 -2.75 -49.62
C ASN A 112 13.14 -3.89 -48.61
N ILE A 113 12.83 -3.67 -47.32
CA ILE A 113 12.78 -4.73 -46.33
C ILE A 113 11.52 -5.56 -46.58
N ALA A 114 11.67 -6.67 -47.29
CA ALA A 114 10.59 -7.61 -47.54
C ALA A 114 10.13 -8.28 -46.23
N SER A 115 8.83 -8.55 -46.13
CA SER A 115 8.22 -9.29 -45.01
C SER A 115 8.40 -8.66 -43.62
N ALA A 116 8.69 -7.36 -43.55
CA ALA A 116 8.60 -6.62 -42.30
C ALA A 116 7.16 -6.63 -41.78
N GLY A 117 6.98 -6.72 -40.45
CA GLY A 117 5.68 -6.51 -39.84
C GLY A 117 5.11 -5.13 -40.17
N THR A 118 3.77 -4.99 -40.11
CA THR A 118 3.10 -3.69 -40.26
C THR A 118 3.78 -2.64 -39.38
N GLY A 119 3.99 -1.42 -39.88
CA GLY A 119 4.55 -0.31 -39.09
C GLY A 119 6.07 -0.32 -38.89
N VAL A 120 6.75 -1.46 -39.03
CA VAL A 120 8.21 -1.59 -38.82
C VAL A 120 9.00 -0.69 -39.76
N THR A 121 8.70 -0.74 -41.06
CA THR A 121 9.41 0.08 -42.06
C THR A 121 9.19 1.56 -41.82
N THR A 122 7.97 1.97 -41.45
CA THR A 122 7.65 3.35 -41.07
C THR A 122 8.45 3.81 -39.85
N PHE A 123 8.55 2.98 -38.81
CA PHE A 123 9.36 3.27 -37.63
C PHE A 123 10.85 3.43 -38.00
N LEU A 124 11.41 2.57 -38.87
CA LEU A 124 12.80 2.67 -39.31
C LEU A 124 13.10 3.96 -40.09
N VAL A 125 12.14 4.46 -40.88
CA VAL A 125 12.31 5.71 -41.66
C VAL A 125 12.12 6.94 -40.80
N THR A 126 11.16 6.91 -39.86
CA THR A 126 10.84 8.07 -39.01
C THR A 126 10.52 7.59 -37.60
N PRO A 127 11.53 7.36 -36.75
CA PRO A 127 11.31 6.85 -35.40
C PRO A 127 10.48 7.84 -34.57
N SER A 128 9.34 7.37 -34.07
CA SER A 128 8.50 8.08 -33.10
C SER A 128 7.72 7.07 -32.27
N SER A 129 7.25 7.48 -31.09
CA SER A 129 6.40 6.62 -30.24
C SER A 129 5.14 6.15 -30.98
N ALA A 130 4.56 7.01 -31.82
CA ALA A 130 3.40 6.67 -32.64
C ALA A 130 3.72 5.63 -33.72
N ASN A 131 4.88 5.76 -34.38
CA ASN A 131 5.30 4.80 -35.40
C ASN A 131 5.69 3.45 -34.77
N LEU A 132 6.30 3.46 -33.58
CA LEU A 132 6.60 2.24 -32.84
C LEU A 132 5.33 1.51 -32.39
N ALA A 133 4.33 2.23 -31.88
CA ALA A 133 3.03 1.66 -31.50
C ALA A 133 2.22 1.11 -32.69
N SER A 134 2.63 1.39 -33.94
CA SER A 134 2.09 0.70 -35.12
C SER A 134 2.89 -0.55 -35.51
N ALA A 135 4.14 -0.62 -35.05
CA ALA A 135 5.09 -1.70 -35.35
C ALA A 135 4.94 -2.88 -34.38
N ILE A 136 4.54 -2.60 -33.14
CA ILE A 136 4.14 -3.56 -32.13
C ILE A 136 2.62 -3.37 -31.97
N THR A 137 1.85 -4.43 -31.74
CA THR A 137 0.38 -4.40 -31.92
C THR A 137 -0.42 -4.87 -30.70
N ASP A 138 0.25 -5.25 -29.63
CA ASP A 138 -0.32 -5.80 -28.41
C ASP A 138 0.01 -4.95 -27.17
N GLU A 139 0.46 -3.70 -27.35
CA GLU A 139 0.72 -2.80 -26.23
C GLU A 139 -0.55 -2.24 -25.63
N THR A 140 -0.46 -1.97 -24.33
CA THR A 140 -1.46 -1.22 -23.59
C THR A 140 -0.99 0.22 -23.42
N GLY A 141 -1.85 1.18 -23.76
CA GLY A 141 -1.60 2.60 -23.61
C GLY A 141 -1.33 3.32 -24.94
N SER A 142 -1.11 4.63 -24.86
CA SER A 142 -0.76 5.49 -25.99
C SER A 142 0.10 6.65 -25.49
N GLY A 143 0.73 7.39 -26.41
CA GLY A 143 1.53 8.58 -26.08
C GLY A 143 3.03 8.36 -26.22
N SER A 144 3.83 9.15 -25.49
CA SER A 144 5.29 9.12 -25.57
C SER A 144 5.89 7.93 -24.83
N LEU A 145 6.94 7.33 -25.39
CA LEU A 145 7.76 6.35 -24.68
C LEU A 145 8.37 6.96 -23.41
N VAL A 146 8.44 6.16 -22.36
CA VAL A 146 8.83 6.61 -21.02
C VAL A 146 10.24 6.10 -20.69
N PHE A 147 11.25 6.93 -20.97
CA PHE A 147 12.65 6.62 -20.67
C PHE A 147 13.27 7.52 -19.58
N ALA A 148 12.51 8.48 -19.07
CA ALA A 148 12.98 9.43 -18.07
C ALA A 148 13.10 8.80 -16.67
N THR A 149 14.08 9.25 -15.88
CA THR A 149 14.08 9.01 -14.43
C THR A 149 12.96 9.82 -13.79
N SER A 150 12.12 9.17 -12.97
CA SER A 150 10.93 9.78 -12.35
C SER A 150 9.93 10.39 -13.36
N PRO A 151 9.38 9.58 -14.27
CA PRO A 151 8.48 10.08 -15.30
C PRO A 151 7.16 10.59 -14.70
N THR A 152 6.59 11.63 -15.29
CA THR A 152 5.22 12.04 -15.04
C THR A 152 4.29 11.34 -16.02
N LEU A 153 3.26 10.68 -15.50
CA LEU A 153 2.21 10.05 -16.31
C LEU A 153 0.92 10.85 -16.15
N VAL A 154 0.30 11.24 -17.26
CA VAL A 154 -0.98 11.95 -17.26
C VAL A 154 -2.09 10.92 -17.44
N THR A 155 -3.01 10.88 -16.48
CA THR A 155 -4.17 9.96 -16.48
C THR A 155 -3.85 8.47 -16.70
N PRO A 156 -2.79 7.89 -16.10
CA PRO A 156 -2.57 6.45 -16.21
C PRO A 156 -3.68 5.69 -15.46
N ALA A 157 -4.29 4.70 -16.11
CA ALA A 157 -5.07 3.69 -15.42
C ALA A 157 -4.09 2.66 -14.82
N LEU A 158 -3.83 2.75 -13.51
CA LEU A 158 -2.91 1.83 -12.83
C LEU A 158 -3.53 0.46 -12.50
N GLY A 159 -4.84 0.31 -12.66
CA GLY A 159 -5.58 -0.87 -12.19
C GLY A 159 -5.55 -1.00 -10.67
N THR A 160 -5.67 -2.24 -10.18
CA THR A 160 -5.45 -2.59 -8.77
C THR A 160 -4.11 -3.30 -8.66
N PRO A 161 -3.05 -2.63 -8.14
CA PRO A 161 -1.76 -3.27 -7.95
C PRO A 161 -1.86 -4.46 -6.99
N SER A 162 -1.24 -5.60 -7.32
CA SER A 162 -1.18 -6.76 -6.42
C SER A 162 -0.35 -6.47 -5.16
N SER A 163 0.57 -5.51 -5.24
CA SER A 163 1.42 -5.05 -4.14
C SER A 163 1.99 -3.66 -4.46
N GLY A 164 2.30 -2.85 -3.44
CA GLY A 164 3.00 -1.57 -3.60
C GLY A 164 2.73 -0.62 -2.43
N THR A 165 3.66 0.29 -2.16
CA THR A 165 3.48 1.39 -1.21
C THR A 165 3.13 2.67 -1.95
N LEU A 166 1.89 3.16 -1.79
CA LEU A 166 1.35 4.32 -2.52
C LEU A 166 1.55 5.66 -1.78
N THR A 167 2.72 5.87 -1.15
CA THR A 167 2.99 6.97 -0.21
C THR A 167 2.81 8.38 -0.80
N ASN A 168 3.02 8.55 -2.11
CA ASN A 168 2.92 9.84 -2.79
C ASN A 168 1.62 10.01 -3.61
N CYS A 169 0.68 9.06 -3.52
CA CYS A 169 -0.60 9.17 -4.19
C CYS A 169 -1.57 10.02 -3.37
N THR A 170 -2.21 10.99 -4.01
CA THR A 170 -3.26 11.83 -3.41
C THR A 170 -4.61 11.53 -4.08
N GLY A 171 -5.71 11.98 -3.47
CA GLY A 171 -7.06 11.80 -4.05
C GLY A 171 -7.62 10.38 -3.98
N LEU A 172 -7.13 9.55 -3.04
CA LEU A 172 -7.66 8.22 -2.83
C LEU A 172 -9.13 8.29 -2.35
N PRO A 173 -10.07 7.54 -2.97
CA PRO A 173 -11.45 7.52 -2.50
C PRO A 173 -11.50 6.73 -1.18
N ILE A 174 -11.57 7.44 -0.04
CA ILE A 174 -11.46 6.82 1.29
C ILE A 174 -12.56 5.79 1.58
N SER A 175 -13.77 5.95 1.02
CA SER A 175 -14.90 5.04 1.24
C SER A 175 -14.84 3.73 0.46
N THR A 176 -14.11 3.67 -0.65
CA THR A 176 -14.13 2.52 -1.58
C THR A 176 -12.77 2.09 -2.10
N GLY A 177 -11.75 2.95 -2.03
CA GLY A 177 -10.42 2.76 -2.60
C GLY A 177 -9.34 2.34 -1.61
N VAL A 178 -9.65 2.24 -0.32
CA VAL A 178 -8.72 1.75 0.71
C VAL A 178 -9.30 0.48 1.32
N SER A 179 -8.73 -0.67 0.94
CA SER A 179 -9.06 -1.96 1.54
C SER A 179 -8.36 -2.15 2.89
N GLY A 180 -8.96 -2.91 3.80
CA GLY A 180 -8.33 -3.30 5.08
C GLY A 180 -8.56 -2.35 6.24
N LEU A 181 -9.32 -1.27 6.04
CA LEU A 181 -9.86 -0.49 7.15
C LEU A 181 -10.87 -1.35 7.94
N ALA A 182 -10.87 -1.20 9.27
CA ALA A 182 -11.91 -1.79 10.10
C ALA A 182 -13.29 -1.21 9.76
N ALA A 183 -14.36 -1.91 10.16
CA ALA A 183 -15.73 -1.48 9.88
C ALA A 183 -15.97 -0.02 10.30
N ASN A 184 -16.70 0.73 9.45
CA ASN A 184 -17.07 2.14 9.66
C ASN A 184 -15.92 3.17 9.78
N VAL A 185 -14.64 2.77 9.80
CA VAL A 185 -13.50 3.69 9.83
C VAL A 185 -13.44 4.56 8.57
N ALA A 186 -13.72 3.98 7.40
CA ALA A 186 -13.77 4.71 6.14
C ALA A 186 -14.83 5.84 6.17
N THR A 187 -16.00 5.56 6.77
CA THR A 187 -17.07 6.54 6.95
C THR A 187 -16.65 7.66 7.89
N PHE A 188 -15.98 7.34 9.00
CA PHE A 188 -15.45 8.34 9.92
C PHE A 188 -14.40 9.24 9.26
N LEU A 189 -13.44 8.67 8.51
CA LEU A 189 -12.42 9.44 7.80
C LEU A 189 -13.02 10.34 6.70
N ALA A 190 -14.06 9.88 6.01
CA ALA A 190 -14.74 10.65 4.97
C ALA A 190 -15.60 11.78 5.56
N THR A 191 -16.22 11.57 6.72
CA THR A 191 -17.07 12.58 7.37
C THR A 191 -16.95 12.46 8.89
N PRO A 192 -15.95 13.11 9.51
CA PRO A 192 -15.73 12.98 10.94
C PRO A 192 -16.90 13.54 11.75
N SER A 193 -17.51 12.68 12.57
CA SER A 193 -18.56 13.05 13.53
C SER A 193 -18.51 12.10 14.72
N SER A 194 -19.06 12.49 15.86
CA SER A 194 -19.13 11.60 17.03
C SER A 194 -19.94 10.33 16.74
N ALA A 195 -20.97 10.42 15.91
CA ALA A 195 -21.76 9.26 15.47
C ALA A 195 -20.93 8.31 14.59
N ASN A 196 -20.17 8.84 13.63
CA ASN A 196 -19.33 8.01 12.77
C ASN A 196 -18.13 7.41 13.54
N LEU A 197 -17.59 8.14 14.52
CA LEU A 197 -16.55 7.58 15.39
C LEU A 197 -17.13 6.43 16.23
N ALA A 198 -18.26 6.65 16.91
CA ALA A 198 -18.91 5.63 17.72
C ALA A 198 -19.36 4.39 16.92
N ALA A 199 -19.46 4.48 15.58
CA ALA A 199 -19.71 3.31 14.73
C ALA A 199 -18.41 2.57 14.35
N ALA A 200 -17.28 3.27 14.30
CA ALA A 200 -15.95 2.71 13.99
C ALA A 200 -15.30 1.97 15.17
N LEU A 201 -15.88 2.17 16.34
CA LEU A 201 -15.41 1.81 17.65
C LEU A 201 -16.56 0.96 18.24
N THR A 202 -16.28 -0.25 18.74
CA THR A 202 -17.34 -1.26 19.01
C THR A 202 -17.59 -1.56 20.49
N ASP A 203 -16.76 -1.06 21.40
CA ASP A 203 -16.76 -1.35 22.83
C ASP A 203 -17.01 -0.10 23.71
N GLU A 204 -17.60 0.93 23.12
CA GLU A 204 -17.86 2.21 23.77
C GLU A 204 -19.08 2.11 24.68
N THR A 205 -18.93 2.70 25.85
CA THR A 205 -20.06 2.96 26.74
C THR A 205 -20.54 4.40 26.54
N GLY A 206 -21.82 4.55 26.21
CA GLY A 206 -22.50 5.85 26.06
C GLY A 206 -22.80 6.21 24.60
N THR A 207 -23.62 7.25 24.42
CA THR A 207 -23.97 7.83 23.12
C THR A 207 -23.87 9.35 23.21
N GLY A 208 -23.56 10.04 22.12
CA GLY A 208 -23.56 11.51 22.07
C GLY A 208 -22.22 12.10 21.64
N ALA A 209 -21.96 13.35 22.01
CA ALA A 209 -20.72 14.05 21.67
C ALA A 209 -19.53 13.49 22.46
N LEU A 210 -18.37 13.44 21.80
CA LEU A 210 -17.11 13.05 22.44
C LEU A 210 -16.67 14.11 23.45
N VAL A 211 -16.22 13.67 24.62
CA VAL A 211 -15.84 14.55 25.72
C VAL A 211 -14.32 14.76 25.71
N PHE A 212 -13.85 15.78 24.99
CA PHE A 212 -12.43 16.15 24.90
C PHE A 212 -12.04 17.34 25.79
N ALA A 213 -12.97 17.87 26.57
CA ALA A 213 -12.75 19.06 27.39
C ALA A 213 -12.01 18.74 28.70
N THR A 214 -11.13 19.65 29.14
CA THR A 214 -10.67 19.69 30.54
C THR A 214 -11.84 20.16 31.41
N SER A 215 -12.20 19.38 32.44
CA SER A 215 -13.39 19.62 33.30
C SER A 215 -14.73 19.56 32.54
N PRO A 216 -15.10 18.40 31.97
CA PRO A 216 -16.32 18.30 31.19
C PRO A 216 -17.59 18.44 32.05
N THR A 217 -18.60 19.10 31.51
CA THR A 217 -19.96 19.10 32.09
C THR A 217 -20.76 17.94 31.49
N LEU A 218 -21.24 17.04 32.34
CA LEU A 218 -22.06 15.90 31.94
C LEU A 218 -23.53 16.15 32.32
N VAL A 219 -24.43 16.04 31.35
CA VAL A 219 -25.88 16.16 31.58
C VAL A 219 -26.46 14.77 31.76
N THR A 220 -27.06 14.51 32.93
CA THR A 220 -27.67 13.21 33.29
C THR A 220 -26.76 11.96 33.15
N PRO A 221 -25.48 11.99 33.59
CA PRO A 221 -24.65 10.80 33.53
C PRO A 221 -25.12 9.73 34.53
N VAL A 222 -25.15 8.47 34.10
CA VAL A 222 -25.22 7.33 35.02
C VAL A 222 -23.79 6.91 35.34
N LEU A 223 -23.31 7.24 36.54
CA LEU A 223 -21.90 7.08 36.93
C LEU A 223 -21.55 5.71 37.54
N GLY A 224 -22.49 4.76 37.63
CA GLY A 224 -22.28 3.50 38.35
C GLY A 224 -21.84 3.75 39.80
N ALA A 225 -20.84 3.00 40.28
CA ALA A 225 -20.19 3.25 41.56
C ALA A 225 -19.17 4.39 41.43
N ALA A 226 -19.59 5.61 41.77
CA ALA A 226 -18.71 6.77 41.73
C ALA A 226 -17.74 6.78 42.93
N SER A 227 -16.45 6.56 42.69
CA SER A 227 -15.37 6.71 43.71
C SER A 227 -14.93 8.17 43.88
N ALA A 228 -15.90 9.09 44.01
CA ALA A 228 -15.62 10.52 44.15
C ALA A 228 -14.97 10.83 45.51
N THR A 229 -13.90 11.61 45.52
CA THR A 229 -13.28 12.12 46.76
C THR A 229 -14.03 13.33 47.32
N SER A 230 -14.79 14.03 46.49
CA SER A 230 -15.72 15.09 46.89
C SER A 230 -16.89 15.21 45.91
N ILE A 231 -18.07 15.57 46.43
CA ILE A 231 -19.26 15.89 45.65
C ILE A 231 -19.71 17.29 46.07
N ASN A 232 -19.58 18.28 45.18
CA ASN A 232 -20.15 19.60 45.37
C ASN A 232 -21.49 19.66 44.62
N ALA A 233 -22.57 19.26 45.28
CA ALA A 233 -23.91 19.31 44.71
C ALA A 233 -24.60 20.63 45.07
N SER A 234 -25.13 21.34 44.08
CA SER A 234 -26.02 22.48 44.29
C SER A 234 -27.45 22.07 44.66
N GLY A 235 -27.78 20.78 44.53
CA GLY A 235 -29.09 20.20 44.79
C GLY A 235 -29.08 19.10 45.87
N ILE A 236 -30.16 18.32 45.91
CA ILE A 236 -30.34 17.22 46.86
C ILE A 236 -29.48 16.02 46.44
N ILE A 237 -28.74 15.45 47.39
CA ILE A 237 -28.08 14.14 47.24
C ILE A 237 -29.03 13.08 47.80
N THR A 238 -29.44 12.12 46.98
CA THR A 238 -30.21 10.95 47.42
C THR A 238 -29.27 9.75 47.55
N ALA A 239 -29.21 9.15 48.74
CA ALA A 239 -28.38 7.98 49.01
C ALA A 239 -29.13 6.99 49.90
N THR A 240 -28.94 5.69 49.67
CA THR A 240 -29.47 4.63 50.54
C THR A 240 -28.59 4.42 51.77
N THR A 241 -27.29 4.62 51.62
CA THR A 241 -26.28 4.44 52.67
C THR A 241 -25.13 5.42 52.46
N PHE A 242 -24.60 5.96 53.56
CA PHE A 242 -23.31 6.63 53.57
C PHE A 242 -22.29 5.70 54.24
N VAL A 243 -21.07 5.63 53.70
CA VAL A 243 -19.96 4.87 54.29
C VAL A 243 -18.92 5.86 54.81
N GLY A 244 -18.61 5.79 56.10
CA GLY A 244 -17.70 6.72 56.76
C GLY A 244 -18.41 7.82 57.56
N ALA A 245 -17.62 8.75 58.11
CA ALA A 245 -18.15 9.86 58.91
C ALA A 245 -18.77 10.93 58.00
N LEU A 246 -19.99 11.37 58.34
CA LEU A 246 -20.56 12.59 57.77
C LEU A 246 -20.11 13.78 58.63
N THR A 247 -19.30 14.67 58.06
CA THR A 247 -18.81 15.89 58.74
C THR A 247 -19.43 17.14 58.12
N GLY A 248 -19.79 18.14 58.92
CA GLY A 248 -20.35 19.43 58.46
C GLY A 248 -21.71 19.76 59.07
N THR A 249 -22.33 20.85 58.63
CA THR A 249 -23.65 21.31 59.11
C THR A 249 -24.74 21.07 58.07
N ALA A 250 -25.80 20.35 58.43
CA ALA A 250 -26.97 20.15 57.59
C ALA A 250 -27.97 21.32 57.73
N THR A 251 -27.61 22.50 57.22
CA THR A 251 -28.30 23.78 57.50
C THR A 251 -29.76 23.84 57.01
N THR A 252 -30.14 23.05 56.01
CA THR A 252 -31.51 22.98 55.44
C THR A 252 -32.28 21.72 55.82
N ALA A 253 -31.74 20.85 56.68
CA ALA A 253 -32.44 19.65 57.12
C ALA A 253 -33.67 20.02 57.95
N THR A 254 -34.87 19.91 57.35
CA THR A 254 -36.13 20.30 58.02
C THR A 254 -36.58 19.26 59.04
N ARG A 255 -36.37 17.97 58.78
CA ARG A 255 -36.76 16.84 59.63
C ARG A 255 -35.79 15.68 59.46
N ALA A 256 -35.37 15.07 60.58
CA ALA A 256 -34.74 13.76 60.59
C ALA A 256 -35.77 12.76 61.13
N THR A 257 -36.20 11.80 60.30
CA THR A 257 -37.21 10.80 60.69
C THR A 257 -36.64 9.76 61.65
N THR A 258 -35.37 9.42 61.46
CA THR A 258 -34.64 8.47 62.29
C THR A 258 -33.24 9.01 62.53
N VAL A 259 -32.88 9.22 63.79
CA VAL A 259 -31.52 9.56 64.22
C VAL A 259 -31.06 8.41 65.11
N ASP A 260 -30.33 7.46 64.53
CA ASP A 260 -29.77 6.33 65.26
C ASP A 260 -28.28 6.58 65.49
N THR A 261 -27.93 7.01 66.71
CA THR A 261 -26.56 7.42 67.07
C THR A 261 -25.76 6.33 67.73
N THR A 262 -26.32 5.13 67.93
CA THR A 262 -25.65 4.07 68.69
C THR A 262 -25.95 2.69 68.15
N THR A 263 -24.91 1.86 68.05
CA THR A 263 -25.07 0.41 67.92
C THR A 263 -25.91 -0.11 69.08
N THR A 264 -27.04 -0.75 68.79
CA THR A 264 -27.95 -1.29 69.80
C THR A 264 -27.35 -2.50 70.50
N SER A 265 -27.53 -2.59 71.82
CA SER A 265 -27.27 -3.80 72.59
C SER A 265 -28.44 -4.04 73.54
N THR A 266 -28.79 -5.31 73.73
CA THR A 266 -29.88 -5.70 74.63
C THR A 266 -29.53 -5.34 76.07
N ASN A 267 -30.44 -4.66 76.78
CA ASN A 267 -30.33 -4.31 78.20
C ASN A 267 -29.23 -3.29 78.59
N GLN A 268 -28.99 -2.27 77.76
CA GLN A 268 -28.09 -1.15 78.09
C GLN A 268 -28.85 0.12 78.51
N SER A 269 -28.15 1.05 79.15
CA SER A 269 -28.65 2.40 79.45
C SER A 269 -28.59 3.29 78.21
N TYR A 270 -29.73 3.85 77.81
CA TYR A 270 -29.87 4.78 76.69
C TYR A 270 -29.97 6.19 77.26
N TYR A 271 -29.15 7.11 76.77
CA TYR A 271 -29.12 8.47 77.30
C TYR A 271 -30.12 9.37 76.58
N VAL A 272 -30.79 10.24 77.33
CA VAL A 272 -31.82 11.13 76.76
C VAL A 272 -31.13 12.32 76.08
N PRO A 273 -31.47 12.62 74.81
CA PRO A 273 -30.98 13.83 74.15
C PRO A 273 -31.69 15.07 74.71
N PHE A 274 -30.91 16.13 74.92
CA PHE A 274 -31.40 17.45 75.33
C PHE A 274 -31.02 18.49 74.29
N VAL A 275 -31.77 19.59 74.25
CA VAL A 275 -31.39 20.81 73.56
C VAL A 275 -30.75 21.79 74.53
N THR A 276 -29.85 22.64 74.03
CA THR A 276 -29.04 23.52 74.90
C THR A 276 -29.78 24.72 75.48
N ASN A 277 -30.89 25.17 74.88
CA ASN A 277 -31.61 26.36 75.31
C ASN A 277 -33.09 26.04 75.57
N LEU A 278 -33.65 26.59 76.65
CA LEU A 278 -35.07 26.42 77.00
C LEU A 278 -36.00 27.36 76.20
N THR A 279 -35.43 28.24 75.36
CA THR A 279 -36.13 29.35 74.72
C THR A 279 -36.72 29.03 73.36
N GLY A 280 -36.71 27.77 72.91
CA GLY A 280 -37.42 27.32 71.71
C GLY A 280 -36.92 27.97 70.42
N THR A 281 -35.61 28.12 70.27
CA THR A 281 -35.01 28.73 69.08
C THR A 281 -34.83 27.71 67.95
N THR A 282 -34.88 28.17 66.70
CA THR A 282 -34.55 27.33 65.54
C THR A 282 -33.04 27.04 65.52
N GLY A 283 -32.66 25.77 65.41
CA GLY A 283 -31.26 25.35 65.28
C GLY A 283 -30.54 24.97 66.58
N GLU A 284 -31.27 24.55 67.62
CA GLU A 284 -30.65 24.11 68.87
C GLU A 284 -29.81 22.84 68.70
N THR A 285 -28.65 22.81 69.36
CA THR A 285 -27.77 21.64 69.31
C THR A 285 -28.33 20.53 70.19
N VAL A 286 -28.60 19.38 69.59
CA VAL A 286 -28.91 18.15 70.32
C VAL A 286 -27.63 17.63 70.98
N ARG A 287 -27.66 17.47 72.31
CA ARG A 287 -26.55 16.92 73.10
C ARG A 287 -27.03 15.75 73.93
N VAL A 288 -26.16 14.77 74.12
CA VAL A 288 -26.41 13.63 74.99
C VAL A 288 -25.56 13.80 76.24
N GLY A 289 -26.20 13.90 77.40
CA GLY A 289 -25.53 13.97 78.70
C GLY A 289 -25.56 12.63 79.42
N ALA A 290 -24.54 12.32 80.21
CA ALA A 290 -24.48 11.07 80.99
C ALA A 290 -25.38 11.06 82.25
N GLY A 291 -26.08 12.16 82.53
CA GLY A 291 -26.80 12.38 83.80
C GLY A 291 -28.19 11.73 83.88
N LEU A 292 -28.87 11.52 82.75
CA LEU A 292 -30.20 10.91 82.66
C LEU A 292 -30.20 9.82 81.59
N SER A 293 -30.63 8.63 81.96
CA SER A 293 -30.74 7.48 81.06
C SER A 293 -32.02 6.69 81.30
N ILE A 294 -32.40 5.90 80.32
CA ILE A 294 -33.50 4.93 80.35
C ILE A 294 -32.93 3.59 79.90
N ASN A 295 -33.20 2.52 80.64
CA ASN A 295 -33.02 1.17 80.11
C ASN A 295 -34.36 0.72 79.50
N PRO A 296 -34.49 0.62 78.17
CA PRO A 296 -35.76 0.28 77.52
C PRO A 296 -36.19 -1.17 77.80
N SER A 297 -35.27 -2.07 78.15
CA SER A 297 -35.60 -3.46 78.48
C SER A 297 -36.29 -3.58 79.85
N THR A 298 -36.00 -2.68 80.79
CA THR A 298 -36.59 -2.69 82.14
C THR A 298 -37.55 -1.52 82.40
N GLY A 299 -37.60 -0.52 81.52
CA GLY A 299 -38.33 0.74 81.72
C GLY A 299 -37.77 1.62 82.83
N ASN A 300 -36.58 1.32 83.36
CA ASN A 300 -36.02 2.05 84.49
C ASN A 300 -35.33 3.32 84.01
N VAL A 301 -35.56 4.43 84.71
CA VAL A 301 -34.86 5.69 84.53
C VAL A 301 -33.68 5.75 85.51
N GLY A 302 -32.46 5.90 84.98
CA GLY A 302 -31.24 6.05 85.75
C GLY A 302 -30.80 7.51 85.81
N VAL A 303 -30.48 7.99 87.02
CA VAL A 303 -29.91 9.32 87.26
C VAL A 303 -28.58 9.21 87.98
N ALA A 304 -27.57 9.93 87.50
CA ALA A 304 -26.22 9.86 88.08
C ALA A 304 -26.09 10.64 89.40
N SER A 305 -26.96 11.65 89.60
CA SER A 305 -26.98 12.51 90.78
C SER A 305 -28.42 12.74 91.25
N ILE A 306 -28.86 13.99 91.37
CA ILE A 306 -30.19 14.35 91.86
C ILE A 306 -31.12 14.57 90.65
N LEU A 307 -32.28 13.92 90.68
CA LEU A 307 -33.40 14.27 89.82
C LEU A 307 -34.28 15.27 90.57
N SER A 308 -34.14 16.56 90.26
CA SER A 308 -34.99 17.61 90.84
C SER A 308 -36.17 17.89 89.93
N VAL A 309 -37.38 17.76 90.45
CA VAL A 309 -38.59 18.30 89.82
C VAL A 309 -38.78 19.73 90.33
N GLY A 310 -38.69 20.71 89.44
CA GLY A 310 -38.71 22.13 89.85
C GLY A 310 -39.99 22.51 90.59
N ASN A 311 -41.15 22.04 90.08
CA ASN A 311 -42.45 22.18 90.72
C ASN A 311 -43.07 20.80 90.91
N VAL A 312 -43.46 20.45 92.14
CA VAL A 312 -44.06 19.14 92.46
C VAL A 312 -45.39 18.91 91.74
N ASN A 313 -46.10 19.98 91.37
CA ASN A 313 -47.34 19.89 90.61
C ASN A 313 -47.12 19.38 89.17
N ASP A 314 -45.88 19.42 88.65
CA ASP A 314 -45.55 18.85 87.35
C ASP A 314 -45.44 17.31 87.40
N VAL A 315 -45.40 16.71 88.60
CA VAL A 315 -45.49 15.26 88.78
C VAL A 315 -46.94 14.83 88.62
N ASN A 316 -47.40 14.53 87.41
CA ASN A 316 -48.79 14.12 87.15
C ASN A 316 -49.14 12.67 87.55
N ALA A 317 -48.25 11.99 88.27
CA ALA A 317 -48.45 10.62 88.74
C ALA A 317 -47.72 10.41 90.07
N TYR A 318 -46.66 9.62 90.07
CA TYR A 318 -45.79 9.44 91.23
C TYR A 318 -44.36 9.12 90.76
N ILE A 319 -43.37 9.49 91.57
CA ILE A 319 -41.99 9.01 91.39
C ILE A 319 -41.83 7.72 92.19
N LYS A 320 -41.45 6.63 91.52
CA LYS A 320 -41.14 5.35 92.15
C LYS A 320 -39.64 5.19 92.30
N ALA A 321 -39.15 5.08 93.54
CA ALA A 321 -37.78 4.70 93.83
C ALA A 321 -37.73 3.24 94.32
N GLY A 322 -37.00 2.38 93.61
CA GLY A 322 -36.85 0.95 93.90
C GLY A 322 -37.88 0.04 93.20
N GLY A 323 -37.77 -1.27 93.43
CA GLY A 323 -38.63 -2.31 92.85
C GLY A 323 -39.18 -3.28 93.91
N GLY A 324 -40.27 -3.97 93.58
CA GLY A 324 -40.93 -4.93 94.48
C GLY A 324 -41.49 -4.29 95.77
N SER A 325 -41.49 -5.04 96.87
CA SER A 325 -42.06 -4.63 98.17
C SER A 325 -41.33 -3.45 98.86
N ASN A 326 -40.19 -3.01 98.31
CA ASN A 326 -39.35 -1.96 98.89
C ASN A 326 -39.50 -0.60 98.17
N ALA A 327 -40.52 -0.45 97.32
CA ALA A 327 -40.73 0.78 96.57
C ALA A 327 -41.21 1.94 97.45
N MET A 328 -40.62 3.11 97.21
CA MET A 328 -41.08 4.41 97.72
C MET A 328 -41.79 5.16 96.59
N TYR A 329 -42.96 5.72 96.88
CA TYR A 329 -43.79 6.49 95.97
C TYR A 329 -43.89 7.93 96.47
N LEU A 330 -43.50 8.90 95.65
CA LEU A 330 -43.71 10.33 95.91
C LEU A 330 -44.82 10.84 94.99
N TYR A 331 -45.93 11.29 95.56
CA TYR A 331 -47.13 11.74 94.84
C TYR A 331 -47.10 13.24 94.56
N SER A 332 -47.95 13.67 93.62
CA SER A 332 -48.11 15.06 93.17
C SER A 332 -48.50 16.05 94.27
N ASN A 333 -49.21 15.57 95.29
CA ASN A 333 -49.62 16.35 96.47
C ASN A 333 -48.52 16.47 97.54
N GLY A 334 -47.31 15.96 97.26
CA GLY A 334 -46.18 15.95 98.19
C GLY A 334 -46.15 14.76 99.15
N ASP A 335 -47.14 13.87 99.10
CA ASP A 335 -47.18 12.70 99.98
C ASP A 335 -46.12 11.67 99.59
N VAL A 336 -45.55 11.00 100.59
CA VAL A 336 -44.63 9.86 100.41
C VAL A 336 -45.27 8.60 100.99
N SER A 337 -45.36 7.53 100.19
CA SER A 337 -45.83 6.21 100.63
C SER A 337 -44.78 5.13 100.41
N PHE A 338 -44.69 4.20 101.35
CA PHE A 338 -43.81 3.04 101.29
C PHE A 338 -44.67 1.77 101.29
N GLN A 339 -44.51 0.89 100.29
CA GLN A 339 -45.42 -0.26 100.14
C GLN A 339 -45.26 -1.35 101.21
N ALA A 340 -44.08 -1.52 101.84
CA ALA A 340 -43.91 -2.51 102.93
C ALA A 340 -42.63 -2.37 103.78
N LYS A 341 -41.97 -1.20 103.84
CA LYS A 341 -40.65 -1.08 104.48
C LYS A 341 -40.72 -0.77 105.98
N VAL A 342 -40.16 -1.66 106.80
CA VAL A 342 -39.69 -1.39 108.17
C VAL A 342 -38.60 -0.31 108.07
N ILE A 343 -38.85 0.88 108.61
CA ILE A 343 -37.84 1.95 108.73
C ILE A 343 -36.81 1.47 109.75
N THR A 344 -35.71 0.86 109.30
CA THR A 344 -34.69 0.29 110.20
C THR A 344 -33.74 1.35 110.78
N ASN A 345 -33.66 2.54 110.20
CA ASN A 345 -32.84 3.65 110.70
C ASN A 345 -33.67 4.94 110.63
N SER A 346 -33.62 5.74 111.71
CA SER A 346 -34.37 7.00 111.87
C SER A 346 -34.44 7.83 110.60
N ILE A 347 -35.62 8.40 110.33
CA ILE A 347 -35.82 9.43 109.30
C ILE A 347 -34.83 10.55 109.61
N ARG A 348 -33.82 10.74 108.75
CA ARG A 348 -32.96 11.93 108.83
C ARG A 348 -33.77 13.08 108.26
N SER A 349 -34.16 14.02 109.13
CA SER A 349 -34.69 15.32 108.76
C SER A 349 -33.64 16.14 108.05
#